data_AF-A0A357LRH6-F1
#
_entry.id   AF-A0A357LRH6-F1
#
_cell.length_a   1.000
_cell.length_b   1.000
_cell.length_c   1.000
_cell.angle_alpha   90.00
_cell.angle_beta   90.00
_cell.angle_gamma   90.00
#
_symmetry.space_group_name_H-M   'P 1'
#
loop_
_entity.id
_entity.type
_entity.pdbx_description
1 polymer ?
#
loop_
_entity_poly.entity_id
_entity_poly.type
_entity_poly.pdbx_seq_one_letter_code
_entity_poly.pdbx_strand_id
1 'polypeptide(L)'
;MNTNKIDVVIFDPLQDLSRSPETNEIFRAIGQRIRLMATKTETALHLVHHTRKIQQGVRASIDDARGGSARRGTSRFNRILISMSEDEGVKAGIENHRFYFRIADAQSDPYKKQ
;
A
#
# COMPACT_ATOMS: atom_id res chain seq x y z
N MET A 1 -26.74 -11.61 4.01
CA MET A 1 -25.73 -12.66 3.70
C MET A 1 -25.06 -12.29 2.39
N ASN A 2 -23.73 -12.29 2.35
CA ASN A 2 -22.94 -11.96 1.16
C ASN A 2 -23.03 -13.15 0.18
N THR A 3 -23.64 -12.96 -1.00
CA THR A 3 -24.00 -14.06 -1.93
C THR A 3 -22.82 -14.91 -2.38
N ASN A 4 -21.62 -14.30 -2.44
CA ASN A 4 -20.38 -14.95 -2.88
C ASN A 4 -19.43 -15.32 -1.71
N LYS A 5 -19.79 -15.02 -0.45
CA LYS A 5 -18.95 -15.25 0.74
C LYS A 5 -17.51 -14.78 0.58
N ILE A 6 -17.33 -13.53 0.14
CA ILE A 6 -16.00 -12.95 -0.06
C ILE A 6 -15.50 -12.36 1.26
N ASP A 7 -14.50 -13.02 1.85
CA ASP A 7 -13.87 -12.59 3.11
C ASP A 7 -12.78 -11.53 2.91
N VAL A 8 -12.09 -11.57 1.76
CA VAL A 8 -10.98 -10.67 1.44
C VAL A 8 -11.06 -10.18 0.00
N VAL A 9 -10.83 -8.88 -0.20
CA VAL A 9 -10.64 -8.25 -1.50
C VAL A 9 -9.29 -7.54 -1.53
N ILE A 10 -8.52 -7.81 -2.58
CA ILE A 10 -7.23 -7.16 -2.85
C ILE A 10 -7.36 -6.44 -4.19
N PHE A 11 -7.12 -5.13 -4.17
CA PHE A 11 -7.04 -4.33 -5.39
C PHE A 11 -5.58 -4.04 -5.71
N ASP A 12 -5.10 -4.55 -6.84
CA ASP A 12 -3.69 -4.46 -7.25
C ASP A 12 -3.54 -4.15 -8.75
N PRO A 13 -3.10 -2.94 -9.15
CA PRO A 13 -2.89 -1.75 -8.31
C PRO A 13 -4.17 -0.93 -8.14
N LEU A 14 -4.23 -0.10 -7.08
CA LEU A 14 -5.28 0.91 -6.88
C LEU A 14 -5.43 1.86 -8.09
N GLN A 15 -4.37 2.04 -8.88
CA GLN A 15 -4.37 2.90 -10.05
C GLN A 15 -5.35 2.44 -11.13
N ASP A 16 -5.60 1.14 -11.25
CA ASP A 16 -6.46 0.60 -12.32
C ASP A 16 -7.95 0.69 -11.97
N LEU A 17 -8.28 1.04 -10.73
CA LEU A 17 -9.66 1.25 -10.27
C LEU A 17 -10.27 2.57 -10.73
N SER A 18 -9.46 3.52 -11.21
CA SER A 18 -9.94 4.84 -11.59
C SER A 18 -9.11 5.46 -12.71
N ARG A 19 -9.79 6.16 -13.62
CA ARG A 19 -9.14 7.04 -14.62
C ARG A 19 -8.87 8.45 -14.08
N SER A 20 -9.19 8.69 -12.81
CA SER A 20 -8.99 10.00 -12.17
C SER A 20 -7.51 10.28 -11.90
N PRO A 21 -7.12 11.57 -11.84
CA PRO A 21 -5.77 11.96 -11.41
C PRO A 21 -5.44 11.44 -9.98
N GLU A 22 -4.18 11.10 -9.76
CA GLU A 22 -3.64 10.61 -8.47
C GLU A 22 -3.41 11.75 -7.46
N THR A 23 -4.47 12.49 -7.13
CA THR A 23 -4.44 13.53 -6.10
C THR A 23 -4.94 13.01 -4.75
N ASN A 24 -4.59 13.70 -3.66
CA ASN A 24 -4.99 13.33 -2.31
C ASN A 24 -6.51 13.32 -2.13
N GLU A 25 -7.21 14.26 -2.77
CA GLU A 25 -8.66 14.42 -2.69
C GLU A 25 -9.37 13.23 -3.32
N ILE A 26 -8.91 12.80 -4.50
CA ILE A 26 -9.41 11.62 -5.21
C ILE A 26 -9.11 10.35 -4.41
N PHE A 27 -7.89 10.18 -3.90
CA PHE A 27 -7.56 9.02 -3.07
C PHE A 27 -8.39 8.96 -1.78
N ARG A 28 -8.67 10.12 -1.16
CA ARG A 28 -9.56 10.18 0.01
C ARG A 28 -10.98 9.76 -0.36
N ALA A 29 -11.53 10.27 -1.46
CA ALA A 29 -12.88 9.94 -1.91
C ALA A 29 -13.02 8.46 -2.29
N ILE A 30 -12.07 7.91 -3.05
CA ILE A 30 -12.03 6.49 -3.41
C ILE A 30 -11.86 5.64 -2.16
N GLY A 31 -10.91 5.99 -1.28
CA GLY A 31 -10.67 5.29 -0.02
C GLY A 31 -11.91 5.22 0.88
N GLN A 32 -12.66 6.33 1.00
CA GLN A 32 -13.93 6.36 1.75
C GLN A 32 -14.98 5.42 1.14
N ARG A 33 -15.12 5.39 -0.19
CA ARG A 33 -16.10 4.54 -0.87
C ARG A 33 -15.77 3.07 -0.73
N ILE A 34 -14.51 2.67 -0.94
CA ILE A 34 -14.09 1.28 -0.84
C ILE A 34 -14.13 0.81 0.62
N ARG A 35 -13.81 1.69 1.57
CA ARG A 35 -13.99 1.41 3.00
C ARG A 35 -15.45 1.20 3.36
N LEU A 36 -16.36 2.05 2.88
CA LEU A 36 -17.80 1.87 3.11
C LEU A 36 -18.30 0.54 2.52
N MET A 37 -17.80 0.15 1.35
CA MET A 37 -18.08 -1.16 0.76
C MET A 37 -17.63 -2.27 1.70
N ALA A 38 -16.36 -2.27 2.11
CA ALA A 38 -15.79 -3.27 3.02
C ALA A 38 -16.56 -3.37 4.35
N THR A 39 -16.98 -2.24 4.93
CA THR A 39 -17.82 -2.22 6.13
C THR A 39 -19.21 -2.84 5.88
N LYS A 40 -19.86 -2.51 4.77
CA LYS A 40 -21.21 -3.03 4.45
C LYS A 40 -21.21 -4.51 4.07
N THR A 41 -20.11 -4.99 3.49
CA THR A 41 -19.99 -6.38 3.03
C THR A 41 -19.25 -7.28 4.01
N GLU A 42 -18.78 -6.71 5.13
CA GLU A 42 -17.97 -7.41 6.15
C GLU A 42 -16.72 -8.07 5.55
N THR A 43 -16.08 -7.38 4.60
CA THR A 43 -14.94 -7.91 3.83
C THR A 43 -13.65 -7.20 4.22
N ALA A 44 -12.56 -7.94 4.40
CA ALA A 44 -11.23 -7.37 4.57
C ALA A 44 -10.74 -6.74 3.25
N LEU A 45 -10.14 -5.55 3.34
CA LEU A 45 -9.70 -4.78 2.17
C LEU A 45 -8.18 -4.60 2.18
N HIS A 46 -7.52 -4.92 1.07
CA HIS A 46 -6.12 -4.60 0.82
C HIS A 46 -5.98 -3.78 -0.46
N LEU A 47 -5.15 -2.73 -0.42
CA LEU A 47 -4.82 -1.90 -1.58
C LEU A 47 -3.32 -2.00 -1.86
N VAL A 48 -2.96 -2.41 -3.07
CA VAL A 48 -1.57 -2.34 -3.55
C VAL A 48 -1.42 -1.08 -4.38
N HIS A 49 -0.32 -0.37 -4.17
CA HIS A 49 -0.09 0.89 -4.88
C HIS A 49 1.40 1.12 -5.08
N HIS A 50 1.78 1.49 -6.31
CA HIS A 50 3.16 1.82 -6.62
C HIS A 50 3.61 3.09 -5.89
N THR A 51 4.76 3.05 -5.23
CA THR A 51 5.40 4.28 -4.77
C THR A 51 5.78 5.12 -5.99
N ARG A 52 6.05 6.42 -5.77
CA ARG A 52 6.72 7.20 -6.83
C ARG A 52 8.07 6.53 -7.15
N LYS A 53 8.62 6.81 -8.34
CA LYS A 53 10.02 6.47 -8.62
C LYS A 53 10.89 7.23 -7.61
N ILE A 54 11.54 6.49 -6.74
CA ILE A 54 12.49 7.03 -5.77
C ILE A 54 13.85 7.10 -6.47
N GLN A 55 14.58 8.20 -6.28
CA GLN A 55 15.93 8.34 -6.84
C GLN A 55 16.85 7.26 -6.25
N GLN A 56 17.79 6.77 -7.08
CA GLN A 56 18.79 5.80 -6.62
C GLN A 56 19.53 6.35 -5.39
N GLY A 57 19.66 5.54 -4.35
CA GLY A 57 20.33 5.89 -3.10
C GLY A 57 19.42 6.48 -2.01
N VAL A 58 18.17 6.82 -2.30
CA VAL A 58 17.21 7.28 -1.28
C VAL A 58 16.47 6.08 -0.68
N ARG A 59 16.50 5.96 0.64
CA ARG A 59 15.72 4.94 1.35
C ARG A 59 14.24 5.30 1.26
N ALA A 60 13.48 4.45 0.58
CA ALA A 60 12.03 4.52 0.61
C ALA A 60 11.54 4.37 2.05
N SER A 61 10.64 5.25 2.45
CA SER A 61 9.94 5.23 3.72
C SER A 61 8.44 5.13 3.46
N ILE A 62 7.67 4.84 4.50
CA ILE A 62 6.20 4.90 4.42
C ILE A 62 5.69 6.31 4.04
N ASP A 63 6.55 7.33 4.11
CA ASP A 63 6.28 8.70 3.66
C ASP A 63 6.32 8.89 2.14
N ASP A 64 7.03 8.02 1.43
CA ASP A 64 7.22 8.09 -0.03
C ASP A 64 6.09 7.44 -0.84
N ALA A 65 5.09 6.87 -0.17
CA ALA A 65 3.85 6.49 -0.81
C ALA A 65 3.23 7.73 -1.48
N ARG A 66 2.95 7.66 -2.79
CA ARG A 66 2.30 8.75 -3.55
C ARG A 66 1.04 9.20 -2.77
N GLY A 67 0.83 10.49 -2.51
CA GLY A 67 -0.31 10.92 -1.69
C GLY A 67 -0.37 10.36 -0.25
N GLY A 68 0.79 10.14 0.35
CA GLY A 68 0.99 9.38 1.60
C GLY A 68 0.19 9.86 2.81
N SER A 69 -0.15 11.15 2.93
CA SER A 69 -0.95 11.63 4.06
C SER A 69 -2.41 11.16 4.00
N ALA A 70 -3.04 11.19 2.82
CA ALA A 70 -4.42 10.78 2.64
C ALA A 70 -4.59 9.26 2.80
N ARG A 71 -3.63 8.46 2.32
CA ARG A 71 -3.67 6.99 2.40
C ARG A 71 -3.26 6.42 3.74
N ARG A 72 -2.25 7.02 4.40
CA ARG A 72 -1.96 6.69 5.80
C ARG A 72 -3.15 7.02 6.67
N GLY A 73 -3.85 8.13 6.41
CA GLY A 73 -5.05 8.55 7.12
C GLY A 73 -6.17 7.51 7.10
N THR A 74 -6.42 6.87 5.96
CA THR A 74 -7.60 6.00 5.75
C THR A 74 -7.36 4.52 6.05
N SER A 75 -6.11 4.05 6.09
CA SER A 75 -5.77 2.63 6.28
C SER A 75 -5.45 2.32 7.75
N ARG A 76 -5.94 1.17 8.23
CA ARG A 76 -5.65 0.62 9.57
C ARG A 76 -4.29 -0.05 9.66
N PHE A 77 -3.84 -0.60 8.54
CA PHE A 77 -2.55 -1.25 8.43
C PHE A 77 -1.90 -0.80 7.13
N ASN A 78 -0.64 -0.40 7.21
CA ASN A 78 0.16 0.01 6.07
C ASN A 78 1.51 -0.72 6.14
N ARG A 79 2.01 -1.19 4.99
CA ARG A 79 3.37 -1.73 4.86
C ARG A 79 3.98 -1.28 3.55
N ILE A 80 5.30 -1.14 3.51
CA ILE A 80 6.06 -0.88 2.28
C ILE A 80 7.03 -2.03 1.99
N LEU A 81 7.06 -2.47 0.73
CA LEU A 81 8.01 -3.45 0.22
C LEU A 81 9.15 -2.70 -0.45
N ILE A 82 10.38 -2.98 -0.04
CA ILE A 82 11.59 -2.34 -0.58
C ILE A 82 12.50 -3.42 -1.13
N SER A 83 12.82 -3.32 -2.43
CA SER A 83 13.81 -4.20 -3.07
C SER A 83 15.19 -4.03 -2.42
N MET A 84 15.93 -5.13 -2.30
CA MET A 84 17.30 -5.12 -1.81
C MET A 84 18.17 -4.24 -2.71
N SER A 85 18.99 -3.36 -2.12
CA SER A 85 19.97 -2.58 -2.88
C SER A 85 21.17 -3.43 -3.31
N GLU A 86 21.94 -2.92 -4.27
CA GLU A 86 23.18 -3.57 -4.68
C GLU A 86 24.18 -3.69 -3.51
N ASP A 87 24.37 -2.62 -2.74
CA ASP A 87 25.22 -2.61 -1.54
C ASP A 87 24.78 -3.65 -0.49
N GLU A 88 23.48 -3.84 -0.30
CA GLU A 88 22.93 -4.85 0.60
C GLU A 88 23.23 -6.25 0.07
N GLY A 89 23.09 -6.47 -1.24
CA GLY A 89 23.43 -7.73 -1.90
C GLY A 89 24.91 -8.10 -1.76
N VAL A 90 25.81 -7.14 -1.99
CA VAL A 90 27.26 -7.30 -1.81
C VAL A 90 27.59 -7.68 -0.38
N LYS A 91 27.02 -6.98 0.61
CA LYS A 91 27.23 -7.27 2.04
C LYS A 91 26.68 -8.63 2.45
N ALA A 92 25.60 -9.09 1.83
CA ALA A 92 24.98 -10.38 2.08
C ALA A 92 25.63 -11.54 1.30
N GLY A 93 26.59 -11.26 0.41
CA GLY A 93 27.22 -12.28 -0.45
C GLY A 93 26.27 -12.87 -1.50
N ILE A 94 25.29 -12.08 -1.96
CA ILE A 94 24.26 -12.51 -2.90
C ILE A 94 24.64 -12.05 -4.31
N GLU A 95 24.65 -12.99 -5.27
CA GLU A 95 25.00 -12.72 -6.67
C GLU A 95 23.97 -11.82 -7.38
N ASN A 96 22.68 -12.06 -7.15
CA ASN A 96 21.60 -11.26 -7.75
C ASN A 96 20.64 -10.73 -6.68
N HIS A 97 20.92 -9.52 -6.20
CA HIS A 97 20.12 -8.83 -5.18
C HIS A 97 18.66 -8.57 -5.61
N ARG A 98 18.35 -8.56 -6.91
CA ARG A 98 17.01 -8.20 -7.43
C ARG A 98 15.91 -9.21 -7.08
N PHE A 99 16.28 -10.42 -6.67
CA PHE A 99 15.32 -11.44 -6.21
C PHE A 99 14.88 -11.25 -4.76
N TYR A 100 15.45 -10.28 -4.07
CA TYR A 100 15.22 -10.06 -2.66
C TYR A 100 14.55 -8.71 -2.43
N PHE A 101 13.62 -8.70 -1.49
CA PHE A 101 13.01 -7.51 -0.96
C PHE A 101 12.78 -7.71 0.54
N ARG A 102 12.57 -6.61 1.25
CA ARG A 102 12.18 -6.62 2.66
C ARG A 102 10.83 -5.93 2.85
N ILE A 103 10.08 -6.40 3.83
CA ILE A 103 9.03 -5.59 4.44
C ILE A 103 9.77 -4.59 5.33
N ALA A 104 9.69 -3.32 4.98
CA ALA A 104 10.36 -2.26 5.70
C ALA A 104 9.43 -1.70 6.77
N ASP A 105 9.04 -0.43 6.67
CA ASP A 105 8.12 0.18 7.62
C ASP A 105 6.74 -0.48 7.54
N ALA A 106 6.24 -0.87 8.70
CA ALA A 106 4.88 -1.34 8.89
C ALA A 106 4.23 -0.54 10.02
N GLN A 107 3.05 0.01 9.76
CA GLN A 107 2.27 0.76 10.74
C GLN A 107 0.91 0.09 10.91
N SER A 108 0.55 -0.19 12.15
CA SER A 108 -0.80 -0.63 12.53
C SER A 108 -1.40 0.42 13.47
N ASP A 109 -2.59 0.88 13.14
CA ASP A 109 -3.44 1.66 14.04
C ASP A 109 -4.83 0.99 14.13
N PRO A 110 -5.00 0.05 15.07
CA PRO A 110 -6.26 -0.67 15.23
C PRO A 110 -7.38 0.22 15.79
N TYR A 111 -7.06 1.40 16.35
CA TYR A 111 -7.99 2.26 17.08
C TYR A 111 -8.40 3.53 16.35
N LYS A 112 -8.11 3.67 15.05
CA LYS A 112 -8.69 4.75 14.25
C LYS A 112 -10.21 4.70 14.34
N LYS A 113 -10.76 5.65 15.13
CA LYS A 113 -12.19 5.87 15.30
C LYS A 113 -12.81 6.01 13.91
N GLN A 114 -13.82 5.18 13.68
CA GLN A 114 -14.34 4.93 12.35
C GLN A 114 -15.10 6.10 11.74
#